data_AF-A0A9E1N0D5-F1
#
_entry.id   AF-A0A9E1N0D5-F1
#
_cell.length_a   1.000
_cell.length_b   1.000
_cell.length_c   1.000
_cell.angle_alpha   90.00
_cell.angle_beta   90.00
_cell.angle_gamma   90.00
#
_symmetry.space_group_name_H-M   'P 1'
#
loop_
_entity.id
_entity.type
_entity.pdbx_description
1 polymer ?
#
loop_
_entity_poly.entity_id
_entity_poly.type
_entity_poly.pdbx_seq_one_letter_code
_entity_poly.pdbx_strand_id
1 'polypeptide(L)'
;MARVDDYLDLVAGDRNSLESGHPADEALLGLLVHVAFSDGHVDDHELSFLQRVLPDRDEAALREWVTQVCGEPLNLKAVAQVLETDDERWKCLRYAARMAWKDGYLAVEEKSLLESLAAALHLPANAVERTLKETSPRNIPLETARVSEALKNLRWDTVQVASGELVSQDLATLVPVKSELVARIGLDSVETIALFTNGLVGRFLEGAKFLFWDDIVTYTHGFGLGSAVQLHTEDGRRWTFVDARLNGVGPLLDRLFGADRPAPGARPVIELLKGEDDY
;
A
#
# COMPACT_ATOMS: atom_id res chain seq x y z
N MET A 1 14.54 1.51 11.33
CA MET A 1 13.85 1.42 10.03
C MET A 1 14.27 0.10 9.43
N ALA A 2 13.32 -0.78 9.11
CA ALA A 2 13.66 -2.11 8.64
C ALA A 2 14.24 -2.03 7.24
N ARG A 3 15.20 -2.89 6.86
CA ARG A 3 15.79 -2.82 5.52
C ARG A 3 14.75 -3.04 4.42
N VAL A 4 13.72 -3.84 4.67
CA VAL A 4 12.59 -4.02 3.74
C VAL A 4 11.80 -2.73 3.50
N ASP A 5 11.76 -1.81 4.47
CA ASP A 5 11.12 -0.50 4.30
C ASP A 5 11.88 0.34 3.25
N ASP A 6 13.22 0.23 3.20
CA ASP A 6 14.04 0.93 2.19
C ASP A 6 13.73 0.47 0.75
N TYR A 7 13.45 -0.83 0.57
CA TYR A 7 13.03 -1.38 -0.73
C TYR A 7 11.61 -0.94 -1.09
N LEU A 8 10.71 -0.92 -0.11
CA LEU A 8 9.36 -0.39 -0.30
C LEU A 8 9.40 1.09 -0.70
N ASP A 9 10.23 1.90 -0.05
CA ASP A 9 10.43 3.31 -0.37
C ASP A 9 11.01 3.51 -1.79
N LEU A 10 11.85 2.58 -2.28
CA LEU A 10 12.38 2.60 -3.65
C LEU A 10 11.31 2.31 -4.71
N VAL A 11 10.47 1.29 -4.50
CA VAL A 11 9.32 1.00 -5.35
C VAL A 11 8.37 2.20 -5.39
N ALA A 12 8.13 2.79 -4.22
CA ALA A 12 7.31 3.97 -4.04
C ALA A 12 7.98 5.27 -4.55
N GLY A 13 9.22 5.24 -5.04
CA GLY A 13 9.88 6.45 -5.53
C GLY A 13 10.20 7.51 -4.48
N ASP A 14 10.05 7.19 -3.20
CA ASP A 14 10.44 8.03 -2.06
C ASP A 14 11.96 8.01 -1.81
N ARG A 15 12.64 7.02 -2.40
CA ARG A 15 14.10 6.87 -2.35
C ARG A 15 14.66 6.67 -3.77
N ASN A 16 15.84 7.24 -4.00
CA ASN A 16 16.54 7.19 -5.28
C ASN A 16 17.53 6.02 -5.39
N SER A 17 18.08 5.53 -4.28
CA SER A 17 19.06 4.43 -4.25
C SER A 17 19.14 3.77 -2.86
N LEU A 18 19.63 2.53 -2.80
CA LEU A 18 20.01 1.88 -1.54
C LEU A 18 21.40 2.33 -1.06
N GLU A 19 21.61 2.35 0.25
CA GLU A 19 22.97 2.38 0.82
C GLU A 19 23.66 1.04 0.54
N SER A 20 24.88 1.03 0.00
CA SER A 20 25.54 -0.21 -0.39
C SER A 20 26.07 -1.02 0.81
N GLY A 21 26.07 -2.34 0.65
CA GLY A 21 26.76 -3.26 1.56
C GLY A 21 25.93 -3.75 2.76
N HIS A 22 24.61 -3.57 2.76
CA HIS A 22 23.78 -4.14 3.82
C HIS A 22 23.64 -5.66 3.63
N PRO A 23 23.83 -6.48 4.68
CA PRO A 23 23.83 -7.95 4.54
C PRO A 23 22.50 -8.53 4.05
N ALA A 24 21.38 -7.83 4.27
CA ALA A 24 20.06 -8.23 3.77
C ALA A 24 19.85 -8.00 2.26
N ASP A 25 20.69 -7.18 1.62
CA ASP A 25 20.43 -6.71 0.26
C ASP A 25 20.49 -7.84 -0.76
N GLU A 26 21.43 -8.77 -0.60
CA GLU A 26 21.59 -9.88 -1.53
C GLU A 26 20.34 -10.77 -1.58
N ALA A 27 19.76 -11.07 -0.40
CA ALA A 27 18.55 -11.88 -0.31
C ALA A 27 17.32 -11.13 -0.84
N LEU A 28 17.15 -9.86 -0.48
CA LEU A 28 15.99 -9.05 -0.91
C LEU A 28 16.06 -8.67 -2.40
N LEU A 29 17.26 -8.42 -2.95
CA LEU A 29 17.47 -8.25 -4.38
C LEU A 29 17.23 -9.54 -5.14
N GLY A 30 17.69 -10.67 -4.60
CA GLY A 30 17.38 -11.99 -5.16
C GLY A 30 15.87 -12.19 -5.26
N LEU A 31 15.13 -11.92 -4.18
CA LEU A 31 13.67 -11.97 -4.18
C LEU A 31 13.07 -11.04 -5.25
N LEU A 32 13.51 -9.78 -5.30
CA LEU A 32 13.04 -8.79 -6.27
C LEU A 32 13.17 -9.31 -7.71
N VAL A 33 14.36 -9.81 -8.05
CA VAL A 33 14.67 -10.35 -9.38
C VAL A 33 13.80 -11.57 -9.69
N HIS A 34 13.70 -12.52 -8.76
CA HIS A 34 12.89 -13.73 -8.97
C HIS A 34 11.40 -13.46 -9.13
N VAL A 35 10.88 -12.40 -8.50
CA VAL A 35 9.48 -11.99 -8.61
C VAL A 35 9.25 -11.16 -9.87
N ALA A 36 10.18 -10.27 -10.23
CA ALA A 36 10.05 -9.46 -11.44
C ALA A 36 10.19 -10.30 -12.72
N PHE A 37 11.03 -11.34 -12.70
CA PHE A 37 11.35 -12.13 -13.90
C PHE A 37 10.87 -13.57 -13.81
N SER A 38 9.78 -13.80 -13.10
CA SER A 38 9.16 -15.13 -12.98
C SER A 38 8.67 -15.70 -14.31
N ASP A 39 8.38 -14.85 -15.30
CA ASP A 39 7.97 -15.23 -16.65
C ASP A 39 9.16 -15.50 -17.61
N GLY A 40 10.38 -15.33 -17.11
CA GLY A 40 11.63 -15.54 -17.85
C GLY A 40 11.99 -14.42 -18.85
N HIS A 41 11.28 -13.30 -18.86
CA HIS A 41 11.58 -12.14 -19.69
C HIS A 41 11.94 -10.94 -18.81
N VAL A 42 12.71 -10.00 -19.36
CA VAL A 42 13.15 -8.77 -18.67
C VAL A 42 12.77 -7.60 -19.57
N ASP A 43 11.74 -6.84 -19.20
CA ASP A 43 11.31 -5.68 -19.96
C ASP A 43 12.13 -4.41 -19.62
N ASP A 44 11.98 -3.36 -20.43
CA ASP A 44 12.73 -2.11 -20.26
C ASP A 44 12.31 -1.33 -19.00
N HIS A 45 11.07 -1.51 -18.52
CA HIS A 45 10.56 -0.86 -17.31
C HIS A 45 11.12 -1.50 -16.04
N GLU A 46 11.26 -2.82 -16.01
CA GLU A 46 11.86 -3.60 -14.93
C GLU A 46 13.36 -3.36 -14.83
N LEU A 47 14.05 -3.27 -15.98
CA LEU A 47 15.45 -2.86 -16.03
C LEU A 47 15.65 -1.43 -15.53
N SER A 48 14.79 -0.51 -15.93
CA SER A 48 14.83 0.86 -15.44
C SER A 48 14.64 0.92 -13.92
N PHE A 49 13.77 0.07 -13.37
CA PHE A 49 13.60 -0.06 -11.92
C PHE A 49 14.85 -0.63 -11.25
N LEU A 50 15.42 -1.73 -11.76
CA LEU A 50 16.67 -2.29 -11.25
C LEU A 50 17.84 -1.32 -11.30
N GLN A 51 17.92 -0.49 -12.34
CA GLN A 51 18.95 0.53 -12.46
C GLN A 51 18.82 1.62 -11.39
N ARG A 52 17.60 1.91 -10.92
CA ARG A 52 17.40 2.79 -9.76
C ARG A 52 17.87 2.13 -8.46
N VAL A 53 17.67 0.82 -8.32
CA VAL A 53 18.09 0.08 -7.13
C VAL A 53 19.62 -0.12 -7.10
N LEU A 54 20.23 -0.36 -8.26
CA LEU A 54 21.66 -0.61 -8.46
C LEU A 54 22.26 0.40 -9.47
N PRO A 55 22.40 1.68 -9.08
CA PRO A 55 22.79 2.76 -10.01
C PRO A 55 24.19 2.61 -10.59
N ASP A 56 25.06 1.82 -9.95
CA ASP A 56 26.43 1.59 -10.39
C ASP A 56 26.55 0.57 -11.52
N ARG A 57 25.44 -0.04 -11.96
CA ARG A 57 25.41 -1.02 -13.05
C ARG A 57 24.77 -0.40 -14.30
N ASP A 58 25.43 -0.57 -15.44
CA ASP A 58 24.82 -0.28 -16.73
C ASP A 58 23.82 -1.38 -17.13
N GLU A 59 23.05 -1.12 -18.19
CA GLU A 59 21.99 -2.04 -18.63
C GLU A 59 22.54 -3.44 -18.97
N ALA A 60 23.71 -3.52 -19.61
CA ALA A 60 24.34 -4.79 -19.98
C ALA A 60 24.72 -5.60 -18.73
N ALA A 61 25.35 -4.95 -17.74
CA ALA A 61 25.71 -5.56 -16.47
C ALA A 61 24.47 -5.97 -15.64
N LEU A 62 23.37 -5.23 -15.73
CA LEU A 62 22.10 -5.59 -15.10
C LEU A 62 21.49 -6.85 -15.75
N ARG A 63 21.43 -6.91 -17.08
CA ARG A 63 20.89 -8.09 -17.80
C ARG A 63 21.71 -9.35 -17.52
N GLU A 64 23.03 -9.24 -17.52
CA GLU A 64 23.93 -10.35 -17.16
C GLU A 64 23.68 -10.80 -15.71
N TRP A 65 23.62 -9.86 -14.78
CA TRP A 65 23.37 -10.17 -13.37
C TRP A 65 21.99 -10.80 -13.13
N VAL A 66 20.93 -10.28 -13.75
CA VAL A 66 19.58 -10.88 -13.68
C VAL A 66 19.62 -12.32 -14.19
N THR A 67 20.27 -12.55 -15.33
CA THR A 67 20.42 -13.91 -15.90
C THR A 67 21.15 -14.84 -14.94
N GLN A 68 22.20 -14.35 -14.28
CA GLN A 68 22.95 -15.12 -13.29
C GLN A 68 22.08 -15.48 -12.07
N VAL A 69 21.37 -14.49 -11.50
CA VAL A 69 20.52 -14.68 -10.32
C VAL A 69 19.36 -15.62 -10.65
N CYS A 70 18.65 -15.40 -11.76
CA CYS A 70 17.55 -16.27 -12.21
C CYS A 70 18.01 -17.69 -12.61
N GLY A 71 19.31 -17.87 -12.90
CA GLY A 71 19.90 -19.18 -13.19
C GLY A 71 19.99 -20.09 -11.96
N GLU A 72 19.86 -19.54 -10.75
CA GLU A 72 19.87 -20.27 -9.49
C GLU A 72 18.49 -20.22 -8.81
N PRO A 73 18.07 -21.24 -8.04
CA PRO A 73 16.83 -21.15 -7.28
C PRO A 73 16.87 -20.07 -6.19
N LEU A 74 15.79 -19.31 -6.02
CA LEU A 74 15.68 -18.32 -4.94
C LEU A 74 15.95 -18.95 -3.57
N ASN A 75 16.93 -18.40 -2.84
CA ASN A 75 17.25 -18.82 -1.49
C ASN A 75 16.25 -18.22 -0.47
N LEU A 76 15.06 -18.82 -0.39
CA LEU A 76 14.00 -18.41 0.53
C LEU A 76 14.43 -18.44 2.00
N LYS A 77 15.38 -19.31 2.37
CA LYS A 77 15.93 -19.37 3.72
C LYS A 77 16.75 -18.11 4.03
N ALA A 78 17.57 -17.65 3.09
CA ALA A 78 18.30 -16.40 3.25
C ALA A 78 17.34 -15.20 3.39
N VAL A 79 16.26 -15.17 2.61
CA VAL A 79 15.21 -14.13 2.73
C VAL A 79 14.58 -14.17 4.14
N ALA A 80 14.21 -15.35 4.64
CA ALA A 80 13.62 -15.46 5.98
C ALA A 80 14.59 -15.07 7.11
N GLN A 81 15.89 -15.33 6.93
CA GLN A 81 16.93 -15.01 7.93
C GLN A 81 17.18 -13.52 8.10
N VAL A 82 16.93 -12.72 7.07
CA VAL A 82 17.16 -11.26 7.10
C VAL A 82 15.92 -10.48 7.57
N LEU A 83 14.82 -11.17 7.87
CA LEU A 83 13.55 -10.61 8.32
C LEU A 83 13.28 -11.09 9.75
N GLU A 84 13.68 -10.27 10.71
CA GLU A 84 13.73 -10.60 12.13
C GLU A 84 12.34 -10.60 12.77
N THR A 85 11.44 -9.73 12.26
CA THR A 85 10.12 -9.51 12.84
C THR A 85 8.99 -10.04 11.97
N ASP A 86 7.84 -10.35 12.58
CA ASP A 86 6.64 -10.75 11.84
C ASP A 86 6.13 -9.64 10.92
N ASP A 87 6.28 -8.37 11.32
CA ASP A 87 5.95 -7.22 10.47
C ASP A 87 6.79 -7.18 9.19
N GLU A 88 8.11 -7.36 9.30
CA GLU A 88 9.02 -7.42 8.16
C GLU A 88 8.69 -8.56 7.20
N ARG A 89 8.29 -9.72 7.73
CA ARG A 89 7.86 -10.88 6.94
C ARG A 89 6.59 -10.58 6.15
N TRP A 90 5.58 -10.00 6.80
CA TRP A 90 4.36 -9.57 6.11
C TRP A 90 4.63 -8.48 5.07
N LYS A 91 5.48 -7.50 5.39
CA LYS A 91 5.92 -6.47 4.45
C LYS A 91 6.64 -7.06 3.24
N CYS A 92 7.52 -8.03 3.45
CA CYS A 92 8.21 -8.76 2.38
C CYS A 92 7.22 -9.50 1.46
N LEU A 93 6.24 -10.20 2.03
CA LEU A 93 5.21 -10.87 1.23
C LEU A 93 4.36 -9.87 0.43
N ARG A 94 3.96 -8.75 1.04
CA ARG A 94 3.23 -7.67 0.33
C ARG A 94 4.06 -7.05 -0.78
N TYR A 95 5.33 -6.82 -0.52
CA TYR A 95 6.29 -6.33 -1.50
C TYR A 95 6.36 -7.26 -2.71
N ALA A 96 6.60 -8.55 -2.48
CA ALA A 96 6.63 -9.55 -3.55
C ALA A 96 5.29 -9.63 -4.31
N ALA A 97 4.17 -9.63 -3.59
CA ALA A 97 2.85 -9.70 -4.22
C ALA A 97 2.55 -8.49 -5.11
N ARG A 98 3.00 -7.29 -4.73
CA ARG A 98 2.84 -6.08 -5.55
C ARG A 98 3.67 -6.12 -6.83
N MET A 99 4.91 -6.59 -6.73
CA MET A 99 5.79 -6.74 -7.89
C MET A 99 5.19 -7.72 -8.89
N ALA A 100 4.66 -8.85 -8.40
CA ALA A 100 4.00 -9.84 -9.24
C ALA A 100 2.65 -9.36 -9.84
N TRP A 101 2.01 -8.33 -9.28
CA TRP A 101 0.73 -7.80 -9.76
C TRP A 101 0.84 -6.58 -10.67
N LYS A 102 2.05 -6.12 -10.96
CA LYS A 102 2.30 -4.85 -11.65
C LYS A 102 1.54 -4.73 -12.97
N ASP A 103 1.36 -5.84 -13.68
CA ASP A 103 0.68 -5.88 -14.98
C ASP A 103 -0.82 -6.20 -14.88
N GLY A 104 -1.39 -6.21 -13.67
CA GLY A 104 -2.80 -6.47 -13.42
C GLY A 104 -3.22 -7.94 -13.57
N TYR A 105 -2.26 -8.85 -13.76
CA TYR A 105 -2.45 -10.29 -13.85
C TYR A 105 -1.37 -10.99 -13.03
N LEU A 106 -1.77 -12.00 -12.25
CA LEU A 106 -0.85 -12.84 -11.49
C LEU A 106 -0.75 -14.22 -12.14
N ALA A 107 0.43 -14.57 -12.63
CA ALA A 107 0.71 -15.87 -13.22
C ALA A 107 0.67 -17.00 -12.17
N VAL A 108 0.54 -18.25 -12.64
CA VAL A 108 0.51 -19.42 -11.74
C VAL A 108 1.87 -19.59 -11.03
N GLU A 109 2.95 -19.32 -11.75
CA GLU A 109 4.33 -19.39 -11.32
C GLU A 109 4.61 -18.35 -10.22
N GLU A 110 4.17 -17.12 -10.42
CA GLU A 110 4.25 -16.04 -9.42
C GLU A 110 3.47 -16.37 -8.17
N LYS A 111 2.24 -16.88 -8.33
CA LYS A 111 1.44 -17.31 -7.18
C LYS A 111 2.13 -18.42 -6.39
N SER A 112 2.69 -19.41 -7.08
CA SER A 112 3.47 -20.51 -6.46
C SER A 112 4.71 -19.99 -5.73
N LEU A 113 5.39 -18.98 -6.29
CA LEU A 113 6.50 -18.30 -5.64
C LEU A 113 6.07 -17.57 -4.36
N LEU A 114 4.94 -16.85 -4.39
CA LEU A 114 4.38 -16.18 -3.21
C LEU A 114 3.96 -17.17 -2.11
N GLU A 115 3.38 -18.31 -2.48
CA GLU A 115 3.03 -19.39 -1.54
C GLU A 115 4.28 -19.99 -0.89
N SER A 116 5.32 -20.25 -1.69
CA SER A 116 6.61 -20.74 -1.21
C SER A 116 7.29 -19.72 -0.27
N LEU A 117 7.23 -18.44 -0.62
CA LEU A 117 7.73 -17.35 0.22
C LEU A 117 6.97 -17.28 1.54
N ALA A 118 5.64 -17.26 1.51
CA ALA A 118 4.82 -17.21 2.73
C ALA A 118 5.12 -18.37 3.68
N ALA A 119 5.30 -19.58 3.14
CA ALA A 119 5.69 -20.75 3.92
C ALA A 119 7.10 -20.61 4.54
N ALA A 120 8.07 -20.12 3.77
CA ALA A 120 9.44 -19.88 4.26
C ALA A 120 9.51 -18.80 5.34
N LEU A 121 8.62 -17.80 5.26
CA LEU A 121 8.46 -16.74 6.25
C LEU A 121 7.61 -17.18 7.46
N HIS A 122 7.19 -18.44 7.53
CA HIS A 122 6.33 -18.97 8.60
C HIS A 122 5.01 -18.20 8.78
N LEU A 123 4.47 -17.65 7.69
CA LEU A 123 3.20 -16.94 7.70
C LEU A 123 2.01 -17.93 7.69
N PRO A 124 0.81 -17.49 8.11
CA PRO A 124 -0.40 -18.32 8.07
C PRO A 124 -0.71 -18.86 6.66
N ALA A 125 -1.37 -20.01 6.57
CA ALA A 125 -1.67 -20.67 5.29
C ALA A 125 -2.50 -19.80 4.31
N ASN A 126 -3.28 -18.85 4.84
CA ASN A 126 -4.07 -17.90 4.04
C ASN A 126 -3.34 -16.57 3.78
N ALA A 127 -2.04 -16.45 4.07
CA ALA A 127 -1.30 -15.19 3.97
C ALA A 127 -1.22 -14.67 2.54
N VAL A 128 -1.05 -15.55 1.55
CA VAL A 128 -1.06 -15.17 0.13
C VAL A 128 -2.44 -14.64 -0.25
N GLU A 129 -3.51 -15.39 0.01
CA GLU A 129 -4.88 -14.95 -0.30
C GLU A 129 -5.22 -13.61 0.36
N ARG A 130 -4.82 -13.42 1.61
CA ARG A 130 -4.98 -12.16 2.33
C ARG A 130 -4.19 -11.04 1.65
N THR A 131 -2.94 -11.27 1.32
CA THR A 131 -2.08 -10.29 0.65
C THR A 131 -2.62 -9.93 -0.73
N LEU A 132 -3.04 -10.92 -1.53
CA LEU A 132 -3.64 -10.69 -2.84
C LEU A 132 -4.94 -9.89 -2.75
N LYS A 133 -5.77 -10.13 -1.73
CA LYS A 133 -6.96 -9.29 -1.46
C LYS A 133 -6.60 -7.86 -1.07
N GLU A 134 -5.46 -7.66 -0.41
CA GLU A 134 -4.92 -6.33 -0.04
C GLU A 134 -4.31 -5.60 -1.25
N THR A 135 -3.70 -6.32 -2.20
CA THR A 135 -2.91 -5.74 -3.30
C THR A 135 -3.60 -5.74 -4.66
N SER A 136 -4.65 -6.55 -4.88
CA SER A 136 -5.40 -6.51 -6.14
C SER A 136 -6.09 -5.15 -6.28
N PRO A 137 -5.80 -4.36 -7.33
CA PRO A 137 -6.60 -3.19 -7.64
C PRO A 137 -8.02 -3.67 -7.90
N ARG A 138 -8.94 -3.36 -6.99
CA ARG A 138 -10.35 -3.65 -7.23
C ARG A 138 -10.79 -2.66 -8.31
N ASN A 139 -10.77 -3.09 -9.57
CA ASN A 139 -11.48 -2.50 -10.71
C ASN A 139 -13.01 -2.58 -10.51
N ILE A 140 -13.49 -2.36 -9.30
CA ILE A 140 -14.90 -2.18 -8.99
C ILE A 140 -15.05 -0.67 -8.89
N PRO A 141 -15.71 -0.02 -9.85
CA PRO A 141 -16.08 1.38 -9.70
C PRO A 141 -16.71 1.54 -8.32
N LEU A 142 -16.15 2.42 -7.49
CA LEU A 142 -16.73 2.74 -6.20
C LEU A 142 -18.05 3.48 -6.45
N GLU A 143 -19.12 2.72 -6.65
CA GLU A 143 -20.45 3.27 -6.88
C GLU A 143 -20.82 4.18 -5.71
N THR A 144 -21.43 5.33 -6.01
CA THR A 144 -21.91 6.32 -5.03
C THR A 144 -22.68 5.68 -3.88
N ALA A 145 -23.43 4.62 -4.18
CA ALA A 145 -24.19 3.83 -3.23
C ALA A 145 -23.30 3.15 -2.17
N ARG A 146 -22.14 2.60 -2.55
CA ARG A 146 -21.22 1.90 -1.65
C ARG A 146 -20.52 2.87 -0.70
N VAL A 147 -20.06 4.02 -1.20
CA VAL A 147 -19.48 5.07 -0.35
C VAL A 147 -20.53 5.61 0.62
N SER A 148 -21.73 5.89 0.13
CA SER A 148 -22.86 6.35 0.96
C SER A 148 -23.26 5.34 2.03
N GLU A 149 -23.32 4.05 1.69
CA GLU A 149 -23.65 2.97 2.63
C GLU A 149 -22.55 2.76 3.67
N ALA A 150 -21.27 2.79 3.25
CA ALA A 150 -20.14 2.71 4.16
C ALA A 150 -20.17 3.84 5.20
N LEU A 151 -20.52 5.07 4.78
CA LEU A 151 -20.64 6.23 5.66
C LEU A 151 -21.83 6.12 6.64
N LYS A 152 -23.03 5.71 6.17
CA LYS A 152 -24.22 5.52 7.02
C LYS A 152 -23.95 4.57 8.18
N ASN A 153 -23.17 3.53 7.92
CA ASN A 153 -22.87 2.48 8.90
C ASN A 153 -21.71 2.85 9.86
N LEU A 154 -21.07 4.01 9.69
CA LEU A 154 -19.88 4.41 10.45
C LEU A 154 -20.16 5.19 11.74
N ARG A 155 -21.40 5.67 11.99
CA ARG A 155 -21.74 6.54 13.14
C ARG A 155 -20.65 7.58 13.43
N TRP A 156 -20.21 8.25 12.37
CA TRP A 156 -19.12 9.20 12.43
C TRP A 156 -19.69 10.61 12.50
N ASP A 157 -19.64 11.19 13.70
CA ASP A 157 -20.38 12.41 14.05
C ASP A 157 -19.96 13.65 13.24
N THR A 158 -18.79 13.63 12.60
CA THR A 158 -18.24 14.71 11.77
C THR A 158 -18.51 14.54 10.27
N VAL A 159 -19.27 13.51 9.88
CA VAL A 159 -19.65 13.27 8.49
C VAL A 159 -20.96 13.98 8.19
N GLN A 160 -20.92 14.89 7.23
CA GLN A 160 -22.10 15.47 6.61
C GLN A 160 -22.29 14.82 5.24
N VAL A 161 -23.24 13.89 5.15
CA VAL A 161 -23.69 13.37 3.84
C VAL A 161 -24.20 14.56 3.04
N ALA A 162 -23.56 14.82 1.90
CA ALA A 162 -23.64 16.14 1.31
C ALA A 162 -24.93 16.34 0.51
N SER A 163 -25.53 17.51 0.66
CA SER A 163 -26.32 18.19 -0.37
C SER A 163 -25.62 19.52 -0.69
N GLY A 164 -25.32 19.77 -1.96
CA GLY A 164 -24.67 21.01 -2.44
C GLY A 164 -23.19 20.86 -2.81
N GLU A 165 -22.50 21.99 -3.00
CA GLU A 165 -21.08 22.07 -3.38
C GLU A 165 -20.14 22.05 -2.16
N LEU A 166 -18.83 21.96 -2.42
CA LEU A 166 -17.81 22.18 -1.40
C LEU A 166 -17.85 23.63 -0.90
N VAL A 167 -17.71 23.79 0.41
CA VAL A 167 -17.61 25.10 1.07
C VAL A 167 -16.20 25.68 0.93
N SER A 168 -15.19 24.80 0.91
CA SER A 168 -13.77 25.14 0.86
C SER A 168 -13.32 25.36 -0.57
N GLN A 169 -13.13 26.63 -0.95
CA GLN A 169 -12.72 27.00 -2.30
C GLN A 169 -11.34 26.44 -2.68
N ASP A 170 -10.41 26.35 -1.72
CA ASP A 170 -9.08 25.76 -1.97
C ASP A 170 -9.18 24.29 -2.38
N LEU A 171 -10.03 23.49 -1.70
CA LEU A 171 -10.27 22.10 -2.08
C LEU A 171 -11.05 22.01 -3.40
N ALA A 172 -12.05 22.87 -3.61
CA ALA A 172 -12.86 22.88 -4.83
C ALA A 172 -12.02 23.05 -6.11
N THR A 173 -10.95 23.86 -6.07
CA THR A 173 -10.05 24.03 -7.23
C THR A 173 -9.26 22.78 -7.61
N LEU A 174 -9.14 21.81 -6.70
CA LEU A 174 -8.41 20.56 -6.92
C LEU A 174 -9.32 19.44 -7.44
N VAL A 175 -10.64 19.63 -7.40
CA VAL A 175 -11.62 18.61 -7.77
C VAL A 175 -11.79 18.56 -9.29
N PRO A 176 -11.66 17.38 -9.92
CA PRO A 176 -11.95 17.21 -11.35
C PRO A 176 -13.40 17.57 -11.68
N VAL A 177 -13.64 18.16 -12.86
CA VAL A 177 -14.95 18.70 -13.31
C VAL A 177 -16.09 17.66 -13.28
N LYS A 178 -15.78 16.36 -13.38
CA LYS A 178 -16.77 15.27 -13.43
C LYS A 178 -16.95 14.53 -12.10
N SER A 179 -16.38 15.03 -11.01
CA SER A 179 -16.46 14.39 -9.71
C SER A 179 -17.76 14.78 -8.99
N GLU A 180 -18.60 13.81 -8.66
CA GLU A 180 -19.83 14.04 -7.90
C GLU A 180 -19.55 13.93 -6.39
N LEU A 181 -19.93 14.95 -5.63
CA LEU A 181 -19.72 14.99 -4.18
C LEU A 181 -20.66 14.01 -3.47
N VAL A 182 -20.09 13.13 -2.65
CA VAL A 182 -20.83 12.15 -1.84
C VAL A 182 -20.97 12.62 -0.40
N ALA A 183 -19.88 13.08 0.20
CA ALA A 183 -19.88 13.50 1.59
C ALA A 183 -18.78 14.49 1.88
N ARG A 184 -19.03 15.32 2.90
CA ARG A 184 -18.07 16.26 3.46
C ARG A 184 -17.74 15.83 4.87
N ILE A 185 -16.48 15.96 5.23
CA ILE A 185 -15.97 15.57 6.54
C ILE A 185 -15.17 16.75 7.06
N GLY A 186 -15.62 17.33 8.16
CA GLY A 186 -15.07 18.59 8.62
C GLY A 186 -15.55 18.98 10.01
N LEU A 187 -15.08 20.15 10.45
CA LEU A 187 -15.28 20.70 11.78
C LEU A 187 -15.99 22.04 11.64
N ASP A 188 -17.08 22.29 12.36
CA ASP A 188 -17.59 23.64 12.64
C ASP A 188 -17.43 24.67 11.50
N SER A 189 -17.73 24.26 10.24
CA SER A 189 -17.64 25.02 8.98
C SER A 189 -16.34 24.94 8.14
N VAL A 190 -15.34 24.12 8.51
CA VAL A 190 -14.11 23.86 7.75
C VAL A 190 -14.06 22.40 7.29
N GLU A 191 -14.09 22.16 5.98
CA GLU A 191 -14.04 20.82 5.42
C GLU A 191 -12.59 20.33 5.36
N THR A 192 -12.26 19.25 6.06
CA THR A 192 -10.90 18.68 6.05
C THR A 192 -10.75 17.65 4.92
N ILE A 193 -11.81 16.89 4.66
CA ILE A 193 -11.89 15.90 3.59
C ILE A 193 -13.25 16.03 2.91
N ALA A 194 -13.30 15.81 1.60
CA ALA A 194 -14.52 15.50 0.91
C ALA A 194 -14.36 14.26 0.02
N LEU A 195 -15.42 13.46 -0.01
CA LEU A 195 -15.48 12.19 -0.72
C LEU A 195 -16.30 12.38 -1.98
N PHE A 196 -15.77 11.90 -3.09
CA PHE A 196 -16.37 11.94 -4.41
C PHE A 196 -16.55 10.52 -4.94
N THR A 197 -17.34 10.40 -6.01
CA THR A 197 -17.58 9.11 -6.68
C THR A 197 -16.30 8.47 -7.22
N ASN A 198 -15.33 9.27 -7.62
CA ASN A 198 -14.08 8.82 -8.24
C ASN A 198 -12.84 9.06 -7.38
N GLY A 199 -12.96 9.64 -6.19
CA GLY A 199 -11.81 9.90 -5.33
C GLY A 199 -12.14 10.61 -4.03
N LEU A 200 -11.12 11.10 -3.36
CA LEU A 200 -11.25 12.03 -2.25
C LEU A 200 -10.39 13.27 -2.48
N VAL A 201 -10.80 14.38 -1.89
CA VAL A 201 -9.96 15.56 -1.74
C VAL A 201 -9.75 15.79 -0.26
N GLY A 202 -8.54 16.17 0.14
CA GLY A 202 -8.25 16.41 1.54
C GLY A 202 -7.09 17.36 1.74
N ARG A 203 -6.99 17.89 2.96
CA ARG A 203 -5.78 18.54 3.45
C ARG A 203 -4.91 17.51 4.14
N PHE A 204 -3.80 17.18 3.49
CA PHE A 204 -2.77 16.30 4.02
C PHE A 204 -1.63 17.12 4.61
N LEU A 205 -0.75 16.47 5.36
CA LEU A 205 0.49 17.08 5.86
C LEU A 205 1.36 17.62 4.72
N GLU A 206 1.35 16.92 3.58
CA GLU A 206 2.11 17.20 2.36
C GLU A 206 1.46 18.30 1.51
N GLY A 207 0.21 18.69 1.81
CA GLY A 207 -0.54 19.71 1.10
C GLY A 207 -1.96 19.26 0.75
N ALA A 208 -2.75 20.17 0.17
CA ALA A 208 -4.09 19.83 -0.31
C ALA A 208 -4.01 19.08 -1.65
N LYS A 209 -4.76 17.98 -1.78
CA LYS A 209 -4.72 17.15 -2.99
C LYS A 209 -6.04 16.42 -3.23
N PHE A 210 -6.37 16.20 -4.51
CA PHE A 210 -7.35 15.21 -4.94
C PHE A 210 -6.63 13.92 -5.32
N LEU A 211 -7.09 12.80 -4.75
CA LEU A 211 -6.61 11.46 -5.02
C LEU A 211 -7.76 10.65 -5.62
N PHE A 212 -7.55 10.07 -6.79
CA PHE A 212 -8.53 9.14 -7.34
C PHE A 212 -8.53 7.86 -6.51
N TRP A 213 -9.68 7.17 -6.47
CA TRP A 213 -9.76 5.89 -5.76
C TRP A 213 -8.82 4.85 -6.36
N ASP A 214 -8.70 4.85 -7.69
CA ASP A 214 -7.84 3.93 -8.42
C ASP A 214 -6.35 4.26 -8.24
N ASP A 215 -6.03 5.51 -7.89
CA ASP A 215 -4.66 5.91 -7.57
C ASP A 215 -4.24 5.40 -6.18
N ILE A 216 -5.19 5.15 -5.26
CA ILE A 216 -4.88 4.75 -3.88
C ILE A 216 -4.64 3.24 -3.84
N VAL A 217 -3.38 2.86 -3.71
CA VAL A 217 -2.92 1.46 -3.70
C VAL A 217 -3.08 0.85 -2.30
N THR A 218 -2.85 1.62 -1.24
CA THR A 218 -3.02 1.14 0.14
C THR A 218 -3.13 2.31 1.13
N TYR A 219 -3.38 1.99 2.40
CA TYR A 219 -3.26 2.95 3.49
C TYR A 219 -2.71 2.29 4.75
N THR A 220 -2.02 3.09 5.56
CA THR A 220 -1.47 2.67 6.85
C THR A 220 -2.04 3.54 7.96
N HIS A 221 -2.28 2.92 9.12
CA HIS A 221 -2.60 3.65 10.34
C HIS A 221 -1.30 4.07 11.02
N GLY A 222 -1.10 5.38 11.20
CA GLY A 222 -0.01 5.92 12.01
C GLY A 222 -0.39 5.89 13.50
N PHE A 223 0.42 5.21 14.31
CA PHE A 223 0.31 5.26 15.77
C PHE A 223 1.16 6.43 16.30
N GLY A 224 0.51 7.53 16.67
CA GLY A 224 1.15 8.75 17.18
C GLY A 224 0.17 9.72 17.84
N LEU A 225 0.66 10.89 18.29
CA LEU A 225 -0.17 11.97 18.85
C LEU A 225 -1.01 12.61 17.73
N GLY A 226 -2.21 12.04 17.53
CA GLY A 226 -3.12 12.35 16.43
C GLY A 226 -3.30 11.12 15.57
N SER A 227 -4.54 10.63 15.44
CA SER A 227 -4.84 9.53 14.52
C SER A 227 -4.38 9.93 13.12
N ALA A 228 -3.33 9.27 12.63
CA ALA A 228 -2.83 9.50 11.31
C ALA A 228 -3.25 8.36 10.38
N VAL A 229 -3.77 8.69 9.21
CA VAL A 229 -3.97 7.72 8.13
C VAL A 229 -3.12 8.19 6.97
N GLN A 230 -2.21 7.34 6.52
CA GLN A 230 -1.36 7.63 5.39
C GLN A 230 -1.85 6.83 4.19
N LEU A 231 -2.24 7.53 3.13
CA LEU A 231 -2.60 6.94 1.85
C LEU A 231 -1.35 6.81 0.99
N HIS A 232 -1.22 5.70 0.28
CA HIS A 232 -0.11 5.42 -0.62
C HIS A 232 -0.67 5.32 -2.03
N THR A 233 -0.10 6.09 -2.96
CA THR A 233 -0.59 6.19 -4.34
C THR A 233 0.23 5.37 -5.34
N GLU A 234 -0.30 5.13 -6.54
CA GLU A 234 0.37 4.38 -7.62
C GLU A 234 1.68 5.05 -8.08
N ASP A 235 1.71 6.39 -8.08
CA ASP A 235 2.94 7.17 -8.33
C ASP A 235 3.95 7.10 -7.16
N GLY A 236 3.61 6.30 -6.14
CA GLY A 236 4.43 5.99 -4.97
C GLY A 236 4.45 7.09 -3.91
N ARG A 237 3.69 8.17 -4.09
CA ARG A 237 3.60 9.22 -3.08
C ARG A 237 2.79 8.80 -1.85
N ARG A 238 3.09 9.47 -0.75
CA ARG A 238 2.37 9.32 0.52
C ARG A 238 1.62 10.60 0.87
N TRP A 239 0.39 10.41 1.33
CA TRP A 239 -0.51 11.49 1.72
C TRP A 239 -1.07 11.23 3.11
N THR A 240 -0.65 12.04 4.07
CA THR A 240 -0.87 11.81 5.49
C THR A 240 -1.97 12.71 6.03
N PHE A 241 -3.08 12.12 6.47
CA PHE A 241 -4.03 12.79 7.34
C PHE A 241 -3.47 12.85 8.76
N VAL A 242 -3.47 14.02 9.38
CA VAL A 242 -3.07 14.19 10.79
C VAL A 242 -4.16 14.96 11.53
N ASP A 243 -5.22 14.25 11.92
CA ASP A 243 -6.28 14.81 12.77
C ASP A 243 -6.95 13.68 13.56
N ALA A 244 -6.90 13.74 14.90
CA ALA A 244 -7.48 12.73 15.78
C ALA A 244 -9.00 12.52 15.57
N ARG A 245 -9.69 13.50 14.99
CA ARG A 245 -11.14 13.45 14.71
C ARG A 245 -11.45 12.78 13.38
N LEU A 246 -10.42 12.51 12.56
CA LEU A 246 -10.50 11.68 11.37
C LEU A 246 -10.35 10.18 11.66
N ASN A 247 -10.59 9.76 12.91
CA ASN A 247 -10.54 8.37 13.35
C ASN A 247 -11.45 7.42 12.54
N GLY A 248 -12.48 7.93 11.88
CA GLY A 248 -13.38 7.18 11.00
C GLY A 248 -12.86 6.97 9.57
N VAL A 249 -11.78 7.64 9.16
CA VAL A 249 -11.20 7.48 7.80
C VAL A 249 -10.70 6.06 7.61
N GLY A 250 -9.88 5.53 8.51
CA GLY A 250 -9.38 4.16 8.39
C GLY A 250 -10.50 3.12 8.27
N PRO A 251 -11.47 3.08 9.21
CA PRO A 251 -12.66 2.23 9.10
C PRO A 251 -13.52 2.43 7.84
N LEU A 252 -13.52 3.64 7.25
CA LEU A 252 -14.14 3.88 5.96
C LEU A 252 -13.36 3.19 4.86
N LEU A 253 -12.06 3.42 4.78
CA LEU A 253 -11.18 2.79 3.80
C LEU A 253 -11.22 1.26 3.95
N ASP A 254 -11.29 0.72 5.18
CA ASP A 254 -11.49 -0.72 5.43
C ASP A 254 -12.71 -1.25 4.70
N ARG A 255 -13.82 -0.51 4.68
CA ARG A 255 -15.08 -0.93 4.00
C ARG A 255 -15.05 -0.68 2.50
N LEU A 256 -14.44 0.42 2.06
CA LEU A 256 -14.31 0.76 0.64
C LEU A 256 -13.39 -0.26 -0.06
N PHE A 257 -12.27 -0.60 0.55
CA PHE A 257 -11.30 -1.57 0.03
C PHE A 257 -11.57 -3.02 0.48
N GLY A 258 -12.52 -3.22 1.39
CA GLY A 258 -13.11 -4.53 1.70
C GLY A 258 -12.27 -5.42 2.60
N ALA A 259 -11.66 -4.87 3.64
CA ALA A 259 -11.29 -5.61 4.83
C ALA A 259 -12.59 -6.02 5.56
N ASP A 260 -12.98 -7.29 5.45
CA ASP A 260 -14.16 -7.81 6.13
C ASP A 260 -14.08 -7.51 7.64
N ARG A 261 -15.15 -6.93 8.20
CA ARG A 261 -15.31 -6.73 9.64
C ARG A 261 -15.20 -8.09 10.36
N PRO A 262 -14.48 -8.20 11.48
CA PRO A 262 -14.67 -9.33 12.38
C PRO A 262 -16.13 -9.33 12.91
N ALA A 263 -16.67 -10.52 13.14
CA ALA A 263 -18.08 -10.76 13.48
C ALA A 263 -18.58 -9.92 14.68
N PRO A 264 -19.90 -9.62 14.79
CA PRO A 264 -20.44 -8.83 15.89
C PRO A 264 -20.15 -9.49 17.24
N GLY A 265 -19.40 -8.80 18.11
CA GLY A 265 -18.95 -9.32 19.41
C GLY A 265 -17.48 -9.75 19.43
N ALA A 266 -16.85 -9.92 18.27
CA ALA A 266 -15.41 -9.85 18.17
C ALA A 266 -15.01 -8.37 18.31
N ARG A 267 -14.11 -8.08 19.26
CA ARG A 267 -13.44 -6.78 19.29
C ARG A 267 -12.80 -6.56 17.91
N PRO A 268 -12.81 -5.34 17.35
CA PRO A 268 -12.04 -5.08 16.15
C PRO A 268 -10.61 -5.54 16.41
N VAL A 269 -10.16 -6.54 15.67
CA VAL A 269 -8.76 -6.98 15.71
C VAL A 269 -7.99 -5.97 14.90
N ILE A 270 -7.80 -4.80 15.49
CA ILE A 270 -6.67 -3.95 15.20
C ILE A 270 -5.56 -4.61 16.00
N GLU A 271 -4.78 -5.48 15.37
CA GLU A 271 -3.44 -5.77 15.90
C GLU A 271 -2.67 -4.46 15.79
N LEU A 272 -2.81 -3.64 16.84
CA LEU A 272 -1.82 -2.67 17.24
C LEU A 272 -0.53 -3.47 17.42
N LEU A 273 0.39 -3.39 16.46
CA LEU A 273 1.79 -3.68 16.74
C LEU A 273 2.28 -2.59 17.69
N LYS A 274 1.97 -2.75 18.97
CA LYS A 274 2.72 -2.14 20.05
C LYS A 274 3.86 -3.09 20.40
N GLY A 275 5.09 -2.63 20.19
CA GLY A 275 6.16 -2.95 21.12
C GLY A 275 5.79 -2.42 22.51
N GLU A 276 5.71 -3.38 23.44
CA GLU A 276 5.99 -3.37 24.89
C GLU A 276 5.51 -2.21 25.79
N ASP A 277 4.92 -2.55 26.95
CA ASP A 277 5.63 -2.43 28.24
C ASP A 277 4.84 -3.01 29.44
N ASP A 278 5.61 -3.62 30.34
CA ASP A 278 5.39 -3.95 31.76
C ASP A 278 4.32 -4.98 32.17
N TYR A 279 4.72 -6.26 32.27
CA TYR A 279 4.88 -7.06 33.51
C TYR A 279 5.24 -8.53 33.19
#